data_AF-A0A3D5MRL8-F1
#
_entry.id   AF-A0A3D5MRL8-F1
#
_cell.length_a   1.000
_cell.length_b   1.000
_cell.length_c   1.000
_cell.angle_alpha   90.00
_cell.angle_beta   90.00
_cell.angle_gamma   90.00
#
_symmetry.space_group_name_H-M   'P 1'
#
loop_
_entity.id
_entity.type
_entity.pdbx_description
1 polymer ?
#
loop_
_entity_poly.entity_id
_entity_poly.type
_entity_poly.pdbx_seq_one_letter_code
_entity_poly.pdbx_strand_id
1 'polypeptide(L)'
;MKLEELEKSQGIEFPELFRKIYDTGAMEWMTQPDSWIDEHREELENAHGTFMWGVEVDWEPLLFDEIEEEQDYISEIDGYTLGEEYTIVPFAHTEGGDIYAFAYKDKEFIDIILYRSDENDIISYGADFEKFLTWQMCFAVIVEEQEIDEDIIAHAQYLNDEHKSMFENKDIELIDKTMNEIEEEMDNSDEDLLNKFYKIED
;
A
#
# COMPACT_ATOMS: atom_id res chain seq x y z
N MET A 1 -7.92 10.20 -12.63
CA MET A 1 -8.73 10.84 -11.54
C MET A 1 -7.78 11.53 -10.57
N LYS A 2 -8.17 12.58 -9.82
CA LYS A 2 -7.33 13.18 -8.75
C LYS A 2 -7.61 12.62 -7.36
N LEU A 3 -6.66 12.72 -6.44
CA LEU A 3 -6.82 12.21 -5.07
C LEU A 3 -8.02 12.84 -4.34
N GLU A 4 -8.22 14.14 -4.46
CA GLU A 4 -9.34 14.82 -3.77
C GLU A 4 -10.70 14.47 -4.38
N GLU A 5 -10.72 14.06 -5.66
CA GLU A 5 -11.93 13.57 -6.32
C GLU A 5 -12.29 12.18 -5.78
N LEU A 6 -11.29 11.31 -5.60
CA LEU A 6 -11.42 9.98 -5.03
C LEU A 6 -11.84 10.02 -3.55
N GLU A 7 -11.17 10.83 -2.72
CA GLU A 7 -11.56 11.03 -1.31
C GLU A 7 -13.01 11.49 -1.20
N LYS A 8 -13.44 12.37 -2.12
CA LYS A 8 -14.81 12.87 -2.15
C LYS A 8 -15.82 11.84 -2.62
N SER A 9 -15.50 10.99 -3.62
CA SER A 9 -16.41 9.95 -4.09
C SER A 9 -16.64 8.89 -3.01
N GLN A 10 -15.57 8.54 -2.29
CA GLN A 10 -15.55 7.55 -1.21
C GLN A 10 -16.03 8.12 0.15
N GLY A 11 -15.95 9.44 0.32
CA GLY A 11 -16.30 10.09 1.58
C GLY A 11 -15.33 9.78 2.72
N ILE A 12 -14.06 9.55 2.40
CA ILE A 12 -12.95 9.24 3.32
C ILE A 12 -11.83 10.26 3.17
N GLU A 13 -10.82 10.19 4.03
CA GLU A 13 -9.52 10.85 3.83
C GLU A 13 -8.42 9.78 3.87
N PHE A 14 -7.51 9.80 2.90
CA PHE A 14 -6.35 8.91 2.92
C PHE A 14 -5.40 9.28 4.07
N PRO A 15 -4.54 8.33 4.52
CA PRO A 15 -3.54 8.60 5.54
C PRO A 15 -2.74 9.87 5.25
N GLU A 16 -2.39 10.62 6.31
CA GLU A 16 -1.72 11.92 6.16
C GLU A 16 -0.42 11.82 5.35
N LEU A 17 0.37 10.76 5.56
CA LEU A 17 1.60 10.54 4.80
C LEU A 17 1.31 10.25 3.31
N PHE A 18 0.30 9.46 3.00
CA PHE A 18 -0.11 9.19 1.60
C PHE A 18 -0.44 10.50 0.86
N ARG A 19 -1.23 11.38 1.49
CA ARG A 19 -1.54 12.72 0.97
C ARG A 19 -0.29 13.60 0.82
N LYS A 20 0.62 13.58 1.79
CA LYS A 20 1.87 14.34 1.70
C LYS A 20 2.75 13.89 0.54
N ILE A 21 2.80 12.58 0.27
CA ILE A 21 3.53 12.04 -0.88
C ILE A 21 2.84 12.47 -2.18
N TYR A 22 1.51 12.41 -2.25
CA TYR A 22 0.76 12.92 -3.40
C TYR A 22 1.08 14.40 -3.69
N ASP A 23 1.12 15.24 -2.65
CA ASP A 23 1.40 16.68 -2.75
C ASP A 23 2.82 17.00 -3.29
N THR A 24 3.76 16.05 -3.25
CA THR A 24 5.10 16.25 -3.85
C THR A 24 5.09 16.12 -5.37
N GLY A 25 4.05 15.51 -5.95
CA GLY A 25 3.97 15.13 -7.35
C GLY A 25 4.53 13.74 -7.66
N ALA A 26 5.06 13.01 -6.67
CA ALA A 26 5.61 11.66 -6.87
C ALA A 26 4.59 10.63 -7.38
N MET A 27 3.30 10.86 -7.11
CA MET A 27 2.17 10.02 -7.54
C MET A 27 1.47 10.57 -8.79
N GLU A 28 2.08 11.48 -9.56
CA GLU A 28 1.44 12.05 -10.77
C GLU A 28 1.01 10.96 -11.75
N TRP A 29 1.83 9.91 -11.90
CA TRP A 29 1.57 8.78 -12.78
C TRP A 29 0.27 8.04 -12.45
N MET A 30 -0.07 7.93 -11.16
CA MET A 30 -1.30 7.26 -10.69
C MET A 30 -2.59 8.02 -11.10
N THR A 31 -2.46 9.26 -11.57
CA THR A 31 -3.61 10.07 -12.02
C THR A 31 -3.88 9.97 -13.52
N GLN A 32 -2.98 9.30 -14.24
CA GLN A 32 -2.94 9.21 -15.70
C GLN A 32 -3.53 7.88 -16.18
N PRO A 33 -4.04 7.80 -17.42
CA PRO A 33 -4.43 6.52 -18.00
C PRO A 33 -3.21 5.68 -18.39
N ASP A 34 -3.35 4.36 -18.47
CA ASP A 34 -2.30 3.42 -18.90
C ASP A 34 -1.50 3.87 -20.12
N SER A 35 -2.20 4.36 -21.15
CA SER A 35 -1.57 4.81 -22.40
C SER A 35 -0.55 5.93 -22.19
N TRP A 36 -0.72 6.77 -21.15
CA TRP A 36 0.25 7.81 -20.81
C TRP A 36 1.49 7.21 -20.16
N ILE A 37 1.32 6.21 -19.28
CA ILE A 37 2.43 5.51 -18.61
C ILE A 37 3.30 4.82 -19.66
N ASP A 38 2.68 4.16 -20.64
CA ASP A 38 3.42 3.52 -21.74
C ASP A 38 4.22 4.54 -22.59
N GLU A 39 3.68 5.74 -22.80
CA GLU A 39 4.36 6.83 -23.53
C GLU A 39 5.51 7.45 -22.73
N HIS A 40 5.44 7.44 -21.38
CA HIS A 40 6.39 8.11 -20.49
C HIS A 40 7.23 7.12 -19.65
N ARG A 41 7.19 5.83 -19.97
CA ARG A 41 7.86 4.76 -19.20
C ARG A 41 9.34 5.03 -18.94
N GLU A 42 10.09 5.45 -19.97
CA GLU A 42 11.50 5.80 -19.82
C GLU A 42 11.71 6.99 -18.87
N GLU A 43 10.80 7.99 -18.87
CA GLU A 43 10.89 9.12 -17.95
C GLU A 43 10.61 8.69 -16.51
N LEU A 44 9.63 7.82 -16.29
CA LEU A 44 9.28 7.26 -14.98
C LEU A 44 10.43 6.39 -14.43
N GLU A 45 11.00 5.51 -15.26
CA GLU A 45 12.14 4.64 -14.89
C GLU A 45 13.41 5.41 -14.51
N ASN A 46 13.60 6.62 -15.04
CA ASN A 46 14.76 7.46 -14.73
C ASN A 46 14.47 8.52 -13.65
N ALA A 47 13.23 8.60 -13.15
CA ALA A 47 12.82 9.56 -12.14
C ALA A 47 12.72 8.88 -10.78
N HIS A 48 13.87 8.77 -10.09
CA HIS A 48 14.01 8.01 -8.83
C HIS A 48 13.04 8.37 -7.69
N GLY A 49 12.44 9.57 -7.73
CA GLY A 49 11.43 10.00 -6.74
C GLY A 49 9.98 9.66 -7.12
N THR A 50 9.76 8.99 -8.25
CA THR A 50 8.43 8.52 -8.69
C THR A 50 7.97 7.43 -7.74
N PHE A 51 6.81 7.64 -7.11
CA PHE A 51 6.37 6.81 -6.00
C PHE A 51 6.28 5.34 -6.39
N MET A 52 7.03 4.51 -5.66
CA MET A 52 7.22 3.06 -5.79
C MET A 52 7.80 2.59 -7.13
N TRP A 53 8.21 3.50 -8.00
CA TRP A 53 8.91 3.14 -9.24
C TRP A 53 10.37 2.82 -8.92
N GLY A 54 10.90 1.74 -9.49
CA GLY A 54 12.29 1.33 -9.28
C GLY A 54 12.58 0.70 -7.91
N VAL A 55 11.57 0.52 -7.06
CA VAL A 55 11.68 -0.25 -5.82
C VAL A 55 11.17 -1.66 -6.09
N GLU A 56 12.00 -2.68 -5.83
CA GLU A 56 11.67 -4.09 -6.04
C GLU A 56 10.79 -4.59 -4.88
N VAL A 57 9.49 -4.43 -5.00
CA VAL A 57 8.49 -4.85 -4.00
C VAL A 57 7.40 -5.69 -4.64
N ASP A 58 6.78 -6.56 -3.85
CA ASP A 58 5.54 -7.25 -4.22
C ASP A 58 4.34 -6.31 -4.01
N TRP A 59 4.40 -5.15 -4.67
CA TRP A 59 3.44 -4.06 -4.53
C TRP A 59 3.33 -3.28 -5.85
N GLU A 60 2.22 -3.47 -6.56
CA GLU A 60 1.86 -2.76 -7.80
C GLU A 60 0.74 -1.74 -7.51
N PRO A 61 1.04 -0.43 -7.35
CA PRO A 61 0.02 0.57 -7.05
C PRO A 61 -1.01 0.72 -8.17
N LEU A 62 -2.28 0.79 -7.78
CA LEU A 62 -3.40 1.02 -8.71
C LEU A 62 -3.44 2.46 -9.20
N LEU A 63 -3.90 2.66 -10.42
CA LEU A 63 -4.31 3.98 -10.90
C LEU A 63 -5.59 4.40 -10.18
N PHE A 64 -5.74 5.70 -9.96
CA PHE A 64 -6.87 6.21 -9.17
C PHE A 64 -8.23 5.96 -9.82
N ASP A 65 -8.30 5.78 -11.13
CA ASP A 65 -9.53 5.42 -11.83
C ASP A 65 -9.84 3.92 -11.84
N GLU A 66 -8.90 3.05 -11.42
CA GLU A 66 -9.09 1.61 -11.26
C GLU A 66 -9.66 1.24 -9.89
N ILE A 67 -9.46 2.11 -8.89
CA ILE A 67 -9.83 1.83 -7.49
C ILE A 67 -11.32 1.50 -7.32
N GLU A 68 -12.23 2.16 -8.07
CA GLU A 68 -13.67 1.87 -7.97
C GLU A 68 -14.02 0.47 -8.50
N GLU A 69 -13.35 0.01 -9.58
CA GLU A 69 -13.57 -1.33 -10.14
C GLU A 69 -13.05 -2.41 -9.18
N GLU A 70 -11.86 -2.22 -8.62
CA GLU A 70 -11.28 -3.12 -7.62
C GLU A 70 -12.08 -3.15 -6.32
N GLN A 71 -12.67 -2.02 -5.95
CA GLN A 71 -13.51 -1.92 -4.77
C GLN A 71 -14.80 -2.74 -4.91
N ASP A 72 -15.42 -2.73 -6.09
CA ASP A 72 -16.59 -3.58 -6.37
C ASP A 72 -16.22 -5.06 -6.25
N TYR A 73 -15.04 -5.46 -6.75
CA TYR A 73 -14.55 -6.83 -6.64
C TYR A 73 -14.37 -7.29 -5.18
N ILE A 74 -13.65 -6.52 -4.36
CA ILE A 74 -13.38 -6.90 -2.96
C ILE A 74 -14.63 -6.80 -2.07
N SER A 75 -15.64 -6.03 -2.47
CA SER A 75 -16.91 -5.91 -1.73
C SER A 75 -17.87 -7.09 -1.98
N GLU A 76 -17.70 -7.82 -3.07
CA GLU A 76 -18.58 -8.92 -3.53
C GLU A 76 -17.88 -10.30 -3.44
N ILE A 77 -17.34 -10.64 -2.28
CA ILE A 77 -16.73 -11.95 -2.02
C ILE A 77 -17.84 -13.01 -1.94
N ASP A 78 -17.69 -14.15 -2.63
CA ASP A 78 -18.71 -15.20 -2.69
C ASP A 78 -19.09 -15.72 -1.29
N GLY A 79 -20.37 -15.55 -0.93
CA GLY A 79 -20.91 -15.95 0.38
C GLY A 79 -20.63 -14.96 1.52
N TYR A 80 -20.11 -13.77 1.23
CA TYR A 80 -19.80 -12.73 2.20
C TYR A 80 -20.28 -11.35 1.76
N THR A 81 -20.87 -10.59 2.67
CA THR A 81 -21.23 -9.18 2.46
C THR A 81 -20.38 -8.29 3.36
N LEU A 82 -19.76 -7.24 2.82
CA LEU A 82 -19.06 -6.23 3.61
C LEU A 82 -20.04 -5.56 4.59
N GLY A 83 -19.63 -5.37 5.85
CA GLY A 83 -20.43 -4.66 6.84
C GLY A 83 -20.65 -3.20 6.44
N GLU A 84 -21.88 -2.69 6.57
CA GLU A 84 -22.27 -1.33 6.17
C GLU A 84 -21.46 -0.22 6.89
N GLU A 85 -20.89 -0.52 8.05
CA GLU A 85 -20.01 0.40 8.79
C GLU A 85 -18.59 0.50 8.20
N TYR A 86 -18.20 -0.43 7.33
CA TYR A 86 -16.86 -0.51 6.77
C TYR A 86 -16.81 0.01 5.34
N THR A 87 -15.65 0.54 4.98
CA THR A 87 -15.30 0.86 3.59
C THR A 87 -13.90 0.34 3.35
N ILE A 88 -13.73 -0.47 2.32
CA ILE A 88 -12.43 -0.99 1.89
C ILE A 88 -12.06 -0.27 0.60
N VAL A 89 -10.90 0.36 0.56
CA VAL A 89 -10.41 1.13 -0.59
C VAL A 89 -9.11 0.50 -1.08
N PRO A 90 -9.14 -0.31 -2.15
CA PRO A 90 -7.93 -0.86 -2.76
C PRO A 90 -6.97 0.24 -3.16
N PHE A 91 -5.68 -0.04 -3.07
CA PHE A 91 -4.64 0.87 -3.57
C PHE A 91 -3.52 0.15 -4.30
N ALA A 92 -3.49 -1.19 -4.27
CA ALA A 92 -2.46 -1.96 -4.94
C ALA A 92 -2.76 -3.46 -5.03
N HIS A 93 -1.99 -4.15 -5.88
CA HIS A 93 -1.95 -5.60 -5.95
C HIS A 93 -0.56 -6.15 -5.61
N THR A 94 -0.50 -7.42 -5.20
CA THR A 94 0.71 -8.24 -5.30
C THR A 94 0.81 -8.82 -6.72
N GLU A 95 1.98 -9.34 -7.12
CA GLU A 95 2.16 -10.09 -8.38
C GLU A 95 1.21 -11.31 -8.43
N GLY A 96 0.87 -11.86 -7.25
CA GLY A 96 -0.10 -12.95 -7.09
C GLY A 96 -1.57 -12.56 -7.27
N GLY A 97 -1.87 -11.26 -7.36
CA GLY A 97 -3.23 -10.73 -7.47
C GLY A 97 -3.97 -10.58 -6.13
N ASP A 98 -3.26 -10.66 -5.00
CA ASP A 98 -3.82 -10.29 -3.70
C ASP A 98 -3.91 -8.77 -3.58
N ILE A 99 -4.89 -8.26 -2.82
CA ILE A 99 -5.26 -6.85 -2.89
C ILE A 99 -4.90 -6.12 -1.60
N TYR A 100 -4.02 -5.14 -1.71
CA TYR A 100 -3.76 -4.18 -0.64
C TYR A 100 -4.86 -3.12 -0.61
N ALA A 101 -5.41 -2.87 0.57
CA ALA A 101 -6.48 -1.89 0.76
C ALA A 101 -6.35 -1.12 2.07
N PHE A 102 -6.85 0.12 2.06
CA PHE A 102 -7.12 0.88 3.27
C PHE A 102 -8.50 0.52 3.79
N ALA A 103 -8.58 0.05 5.03
CA ALA A 103 -9.82 -0.22 5.72
C ALA A 103 -10.26 1.00 6.55
N TYR A 104 -11.53 1.34 6.42
CA TYR A 104 -12.18 2.41 7.17
C TYR A 104 -13.37 1.85 7.94
N LYS A 105 -13.64 2.43 9.11
CA LYS A 105 -14.87 2.24 9.87
C LYS A 105 -15.50 3.58 10.16
N ASP A 106 -16.78 3.74 9.81
CA ASP A 106 -17.49 5.02 9.97
C ASP A 106 -16.70 6.21 9.38
N LYS A 107 -15.97 5.95 8.27
CA LYS A 107 -15.07 6.88 7.55
C LYS A 107 -13.75 7.23 8.25
N GLU A 108 -13.45 6.61 9.38
CA GLU A 108 -12.14 6.72 10.04
C GLU A 108 -11.23 5.60 9.55
N PHE A 109 -10.00 5.95 9.15
CA PHE A 109 -8.97 4.99 8.76
C PHE A 109 -8.58 4.13 9.97
N ILE A 110 -8.64 2.81 9.83
CA ILE A 110 -8.40 1.87 10.94
C ILE A 110 -7.33 0.83 10.68
N ASP A 111 -7.01 0.55 9.41
CA ASP A 111 -6.08 -0.53 9.09
C ASP A 111 -5.62 -0.48 7.63
N ILE A 112 -4.41 -0.97 7.37
CA ILE A 112 -3.97 -1.38 6.03
C ILE A 112 -4.11 -2.90 6.01
N ILE A 113 -4.77 -3.44 4.99
CA ILE A 113 -5.00 -4.87 4.89
C ILE A 113 -4.51 -5.42 3.56
N LEU A 114 -4.18 -6.72 3.55
CA LEU A 114 -4.03 -7.52 2.35
C LEU A 114 -5.15 -8.56 2.32
N TYR A 115 -6.00 -8.49 1.31
CA TYR A 115 -6.99 -9.54 1.04
C TYR A 115 -6.37 -10.60 0.15
N ARG A 116 -6.23 -11.81 0.71
CA ARG A 116 -5.75 -13.00 0.02
C ARG A 116 -6.90 -13.72 -0.66
N SER A 117 -7.08 -13.46 -1.94
CA SER A 117 -8.27 -13.86 -2.69
C SER A 117 -8.44 -15.39 -2.76
N ASP A 118 -7.33 -16.11 -2.98
CA ASP A 118 -7.32 -17.57 -3.08
C ASP A 118 -7.63 -18.27 -1.75
N GLU A 119 -7.30 -17.63 -0.63
CA GLU A 119 -7.43 -18.20 0.71
C GLU A 119 -8.69 -17.72 1.45
N ASN A 120 -9.36 -16.70 0.91
CA ASN A 120 -10.41 -15.93 1.59
C ASN A 120 -9.95 -15.50 2.98
N ASP A 121 -8.79 -14.86 3.04
CA ASP A 121 -8.17 -14.43 4.29
C ASP A 121 -7.75 -12.96 4.21
N ILE A 122 -7.65 -12.31 5.36
CA ILE A 122 -7.25 -10.91 5.47
C ILE A 122 -6.09 -10.82 6.46
N ILE A 123 -4.99 -10.21 6.03
CA ILE A 123 -3.85 -9.88 6.88
C ILE A 123 -3.92 -8.38 7.22
N SER A 124 -3.69 -8.03 8.50
CA SER A 124 -3.53 -6.64 8.93
C SER A 124 -2.05 -6.25 8.89
N TYR A 125 -1.80 -5.05 8.37
CA TYR A 125 -0.52 -4.34 8.40
C TYR A 125 -0.54 -3.19 9.42
N GLY A 126 -1.67 -2.97 10.09
CA GLY A 126 -1.88 -1.91 11.08
C GLY A 126 -2.24 -0.56 10.46
N ALA A 127 -2.55 0.40 11.33
CA ALA A 127 -2.99 1.75 10.95
C ALA A 127 -1.85 2.76 10.77
N ASP A 128 -0.64 2.30 10.45
CA ASP A 128 0.54 3.16 10.26
C ASP A 128 1.11 2.99 8.85
N PHE A 129 0.78 3.94 7.98
CA PHE A 129 1.26 3.92 6.58
C PHE A 129 2.76 4.13 6.46
N GLU A 130 3.41 4.83 7.39
CA GLU A 130 4.88 4.97 7.37
C GLU A 130 5.56 3.66 7.71
N LYS A 131 5.00 2.93 8.68
CA LYS A 131 5.47 1.59 9.04
C LYS A 131 5.27 0.59 7.90
N PHE A 132 4.12 0.62 7.23
CA PHE A 132 3.87 -0.19 6.04
C PHE A 132 4.89 0.11 4.92
N LEU A 133 5.12 1.39 4.61
CA LEU A 133 6.11 1.80 3.61
C LEU A 133 7.53 1.38 4.00
N THR A 134 7.88 1.49 5.28
CA THR A 134 9.17 1.01 5.80
C THR A 134 9.33 -0.48 5.58
N TRP A 135 8.30 -1.29 5.89
CA TRP A 135 8.33 -2.73 5.67
C TRP A 135 8.55 -3.08 4.19
N GLN A 136 7.81 -2.43 3.28
CA GLN A 136 7.99 -2.60 1.83
C GLN A 136 9.43 -2.29 1.39
N MET A 137 9.99 -1.18 1.86
CA MET A 137 11.39 -0.83 1.54
C MET A 137 12.42 -1.80 2.14
N CYS A 138 12.16 -2.32 3.35
CA CYS A 138 13.02 -3.36 3.92
C CYS A 138 12.93 -4.67 3.13
N PHE A 139 11.72 -5.06 2.72
CA PHE A 139 11.47 -6.25 1.92
C PHE A 139 12.27 -6.20 0.60
N ALA A 140 12.25 -5.06 -0.09
CA ALA A 140 13.04 -4.87 -1.31
C ALA A 140 14.54 -5.15 -1.10
N VAL A 141 15.11 -4.61 -0.02
CA VAL A 141 16.55 -4.73 0.25
C VAL A 141 16.93 -6.13 0.77
N ILE A 142 16.07 -6.76 1.58
CA ILE A 142 16.39 -8.00 2.28
C ILE A 142 15.94 -9.25 1.52
N VAL A 143 14.74 -9.21 0.95
CA VAL A 143 14.10 -10.36 0.31
C VAL A 143 14.36 -10.38 -1.20
N GLU A 144 14.14 -9.25 -1.87
CA GLU A 144 14.45 -9.11 -3.30
C GLU A 144 15.95 -8.85 -3.56
N GLU A 145 16.73 -8.66 -2.51
CA GLU A 145 18.17 -8.38 -2.57
C GLU A 145 18.52 -7.11 -3.37
N GLN A 146 17.59 -6.14 -3.47
CA GLN A 146 17.80 -4.88 -4.17
C GLN A 146 18.97 -4.10 -3.53
N GLU A 147 19.89 -3.59 -4.36
CA GLU A 147 20.93 -2.69 -3.88
C GLU A 147 20.31 -1.38 -3.39
N ILE A 148 20.81 -0.85 -2.27
CA ILE A 148 20.43 0.50 -1.80
C ILE A 148 21.04 1.54 -2.75
N ASP A 149 20.25 1.98 -3.73
CA ASP A 149 20.59 2.86 -4.83
C ASP A 149 19.84 4.21 -4.77
N GLU A 150 19.76 4.94 -5.89
CA GLU A 150 19.10 6.24 -5.93
C GLU A 150 17.58 6.14 -5.72
N ASP A 151 16.95 5.05 -6.16
CA ASP A 151 15.52 4.78 -5.99
C ASP A 151 15.21 4.55 -4.51
N ILE A 152 15.93 3.63 -3.84
CA ILE A 152 15.73 3.39 -2.40
C ILE A 152 15.96 4.67 -1.59
N ILE A 153 17.02 5.44 -1.89
CA ILE A 153 17.34 6.65 -1.14
C ILE A 153 16.31 7.77 -1.37
N ALA A 154 15.72 7.86 -2.55
CA ALA A 154 14.65 8.82 -2.84
C ALA A 154 13.38 8.48 -2.05
N HIS A 155 13.00 7.20 -1.98
CA HIS A 155 11.83 6.74 -1.23
C HIS A 155 12.01 6.86 0.29
N ALA A 156 13.24 6.67 0.79
CA ALA A 156 13.56 6.81 2.20
C ALA A 156 13.27 8.24 2.74
N GLN A 157 13.16 9.25 1.86
CA GLN A 157 12.80 10.62 2.26
C GLN A 157 11.38 10.74 2.83
N TYR A 158 10.51 9.76 2.56
CA TYR A 158 9.14 9.73 3.09
C TYR A 158 9.05 9.12 4.49
N LEU A 159 10.11 8.44 4.93
CA LEU A 159 10.17 7.78 6.22
C LEU A 159 10.56 8.74 7.34
N ASN A 160 10.35 8.32 8.58
CA ASN A 160 10.83 9.04 9.75
C ASN A 160 12.38 9.05 9.81
N ASP A 161 12.96 9.94 10.61
CA ASP A 161 14.43 10.12 10.66
C ASP A 161 15.20 8.84 11.03
N GLU A 162 14.61 7.96 11.86
CA GLU A 162 15.23 6.70 12.27
C GLU A 162 15.28 5.72 11.10
N HIS A 163 14.13 5.43 10.48
CA HIS A 163 14.02 4.52 9.33
C HIS A 163 14.73 5.06 8.08
N LYS A 164 14.67 6.37 7.83
CA LYS A 164 15.44 6.97 6.74
C LYS A 164 16.94 6.74 6.91
N SER A 165 17.44 6.88 8.14
CA SER A 165 18.88 6.79 8.40
C SER A 165 19.46 5.39 8.16
N MET A 166 18.68 4.32 8.36
CA MET A 166 19.17 2.95 8.08
C MET A 166 19.45 2.74 6.58
N PHE A 167 18.60 3.27 5.69
CA PHE A 167 18.85 3.23 4.25
C PHE A 167 20.01 4.13 3.84
N GLU A 168 20.07 5.38 4.33
CA GLU A 168 21.17 6.31 4.01
C GLU A 168 22.55 5.78 4.46
N ASN A 169 22.60 5.08 5.60
CA ASN A 169 23.83 4.47 6.11
C ASN A 169 24.10 3.07 5.55
N LYS A 170 23.17 2.51 4.77
CA LYS A 170 23.21 1.12 4.28
C LYS A 170 23.40 0.10 5.40
N ASP A 171 22.69 0.31 6.51
CA ASP A 171 22.77 -0.54 7.70
C ASP A 171 21.88 -1.77 7.53
N ILE A 172 22.38 -2.77 6.79
CA ILE A 172 21.64 -3.98 6.45
C ILE A 172 21.19 -4.77 7.70
N GLU A 173 22.00 -4.79 8.76
CA GLU A 173 21.62 -5.46 10.02
C GLU A 173 20.41 -4.78 10.68
N LEU A 174 20.35 -3.45 10.64
CA LEU A 174 19.22 -2.70 11.15
C LEU A 174 17.98 -2.84 10.27
N ILE A 175 18.14 -2.83 8.94
CA ILE A 175 17.03 -3.03 7.99
C ILE A 175 16.37 -4.39 8.19
N ASP A 176 17.16 -5.47 8.25
CA ASP A 176 16.67 -6.83 8.53
C ASP A 176 15.96 -6.91 9.89
N LYS A 177 16.58 -6.35 10.94
CA LYS A 177 15.98 -6.31 12.27
C LYS A 177 14.63 -5.57 12.26
N THR A 178 14.57 -4.40 11.63
CA THR A 178 13.34 -3.59 11.53
C THR A 178 12.26 -4.33 10.76
N MET A 179 12.59 -5.00 9.65
CA MET A 179 11.62 -5.82 8.91
C MET A 179 10.98 -6.88 9.81
N ASN A 180 11.81 -7.68 10.50
CA ASN A 180 11.33 -8.73 11.40
C ASN A 180 10.49 -8.17 12.56
N GLU A 181 10.87 -7.02 13.14
CA GLU A 181 10.09 -6.36 14.19
C GLU A 181 8.72 -5.88 13.68
N ILE A 182 8.66 -5.37 12.45
CA ILE A 182 7.39 -4.98 11.83
C ILE A 182 6.51 -6.21 11.58
N GLU A 183 7.06 -7.28 11.01
CA GLU A 183 6.35 -8.54 10.74
C GLU A 183 5.82 -9.21 12.01
N GLU A 184 6.64 -9.27 13.07
CA GLU A 184 6.20 -9.80 14.36
C GLU A 184 4.99 -9.02 14.90
N GLU A 185 4.94 -7.70 14.71
CA GLU A 185 3.77 -6.92 15.12
C GLU A 185 2.53 -7.19 14.25
N MET A 186 2.71 -7.52 12.97
CA MET A 186 1.62 -7.85 12.03
C MET A 186 1.03 -9.25 12.27
N ASP A 187 1.88 -10.25 12.54
CA ASP A 187 1.47 -11.65 12.78
C ASP A 187 0.73 -11.85 14.13
N ASN A 188 0.75 -10.85 15.01
CA ASN A 188 0.16 -10.94 16.35
C ASN A 188 -1.36 -10.72 16.42
N SER A 189 -2.07 -10.56 15.29
CA SER A 189 -3.54 -10.46 15.32
C SER A 189 -4.18 -11.85 15.27
N ASP A 190 -4.49 -12.44 16.43
CA ASP A 190 -5.43 -13.58 16.56
C ASP A 190 -6.90 -13.21 16.14
N GLU A 191 -7.09 -12.05 15.51
CA GLU A 191 -8.40 -11.56 15.08
C GLU A 191 -8.74 -12.14 13.70
N ASP A 192 -9.88 -12.82 13.61
CA ASP A 192 -10.46 -13.23 12.33
C ASP A 192 -10.97 -11.98 11.59
N LEU A 193 -10.07 -11.36 10.82
CA LEU A 193 -10.33 -10.11 10.12
C LEU A 193 -11.39 -10.27 9.02
N LEU A 194 -11.50 -11.45 8.41
CA LEU A 194 -12.57 -11.73 7.45
C LEU A 194 -13.93 -11.56 8.14
N ASN A 195 -14.16 -12.22 9.28
CA ASN A 195 -15.42 -12.10 10.03
C ASN A 195 -15.59 -10.75 10.75
N LYS A 196 -14.52 -9.97 10.90
CA LYS A 196 -14.59 -8.59 11.40
C LYS A 196 -15.21 -7.66 10.38
N PHE A 197 -14.77 -7.75 9.11
CA PHE A 197 -15.18 -6.85 8.04
C PHE A 197 -16.42 -7.37 7.30
N TYR A 198 -16.52 -8.67 7.11
CA TYR A 198 -17.56 -9.32 6.30
C TYR A 198 -18.50 -10.17 7.15
N LYS A 199 -19.73 -10.31 6.67
CA LYS A 199 -20.78 -11.15 7.24
C LYS A 199 -21.09 -12.28 6.27
N ILE A 200 -21.22 -13.50 6.77
CA ILE A 200 -21.62 -14.65 5.95
C ILE A 200 -23.05 -14.41 5.43
N GLU A 201 -23.25 -14.63 4.13
CA GLU A 201 -24.57 -14.61 3.50
C GLU A 201 -25.37 -15.88 3.85
N ASP A 202 -26.63 -15.71 4.30
CA ASP A 202 -27.56 -16.78 4.68
C ASP A 202 -28.21 -17.52 3.48
#